data_AF-A0A843M0C3-F1
#
_entry.id   AF-A0A843M0C3-F1
#
_cell.length_a   1.000
_cell.length_b   1.000
_cell.length_c   1.000
_cell.angle_alpha   90.00
_cell.angle_beta   90.00
_cell.angle_gamma   90.00
#
_symmetry.space_group_name_H-M   'P 1'
#
loop_
_entity.id
_entity.type
_entity.pdbx_description
1 polymer ?
#
loop_
_entity_poly.entity_id
_entity_poly.type
_entity_poly.pdbx_seq_one_letter_code
_entity_poly.pdbx_strand_id
1 'polypeptide(L)' 'MRQGNEKKGYLFTTKDGAFSFAAEVPGVFSNAKNAEGYIQITPLKAGRRISLEAYCCEECRELVVKY' A
#
# COMPACT_ATOMS: atom_id res chain seq x y z
N MET A 1 10.31 -17.63 4.00
CA MET A 1 8.93 -17.56 3.47
C MET A 1 8.01 -17.32 4.66
N ARG A 2 7.23 -16.24 4.66
CA ARG A 2 6.52 -15.78 5.87
C ARG A 2 5.28 -16.64 6.12
N GLN A 3 5.19 -17.24 7.31
CA GLN A 3 3.96 -17.88 7.81
C GLN A 3 2.99 -16.78 8.24
N GLY A 4 2.10 -16.40 7.34
CA GLY A 4 1.00 -15.47 7.57
C GLY A 4 -0.02 -15.63 6.45
N ASN A 5 -1.28 -15.28 6.71
CA ASN A 5 -2.31 -15.36 5.69
C ASN A 5 -2.10 -14.24 4.65
N GLU A 6 -1.63 -14.58 3.46
CA GLU A 6 -1.34 -13.63 2.38
C GLU A 6 -2.63 -13.24 1.67
N LYS A 7 -2.95 -11.94 1.65
CA LYS A 7 -4.07 -11.40 0.87
C LYS A 7 -3.53 -10.80 -0.40
N LYS A 8 -4.05 -11.24 -1.55
CA LYS A 8 -3.79 -10.58 -2.83
C LYS A 8 -4.49 -9.23 -2.86
N GLY A 9 -3.80 -8.22 -3.37
CA GLY A 9 -4.30 -6.87 -3.53
C GLY A 9 -3.22 -5.95 -4.09
N TYR A 10 -3.44 -4.66 -3.96
CA TYR A 10 -2.63 -3.63 -4.59
C TYR A 10 -2.15 -2.63 -3.55
N LEU A 11 -0.85 -2.32 -3.58
CA LEU A 11 -0.27 -1.16 -2.92
C LEU A 11 -0.43 0.05 -3.84
N PHE A 12 -1.07 1.11 -3.37
CA PHE A 12 -1.29 2.34 -4.15
C PHE A 12 -1.13 3.58 -3.27
N THR A 13 -0.92 4.72 -3.92
CA THR A 13 -0.88 6.03 -3.27
C THR A 13 -2.24 6.72 -3.37
N THR A 14 -2.73 7.28 -2.28
CA THR A 14 -3.87 8.21 -2.32
C THR A 14 -3.45 9.55 -2.90
N LYS A 15 -4.43 10.38 -3.30
CA LYS A 15 -4.20 11.75 -3.76
C LYS A 15 -3.38 12.58 -2.76
N ASP A 16 -3.57 12.30 -1.47
CA ASP A 16 -2.90 13.00 -0.37
C ASP A 16 -1.49 12.43 -0.07
N GLY A 17 -1.01 11.48 -0.90
CA GLY A 17 0.34 10.93 -0.84
C GLY A 17 0.53 9.78 0.15
N ALA A 18 -0.53 9.28 0.79
CA ALA A 18 -0.44 8.12 1.68
C ALA A 18 -0.40 6.81 0.89
N PHE A 19 0.45 5.88 1.33
CA PHE A 19 0.37 4.50 0.92
C PHE A 19 -0.81 3.81 1.59
N SER A 20 -1.56 3.07 0.79
CA SER A 20 -2.70 2.24 1.18
C SER A 20 -2.67 0.91 0.41
N PHE A 21 -3.31 -0.11 0.98
CA PHE A 21 -3.52 -1.40 0.34
C PHE A 21 -5.02 -1.68 0.21
N ALA A 22 -5.44 -2.33 -0.87
CA ALA A 22 -6.81 -2.83 -1.03
C ALA A 22 -6.84 -4.03 -1.99
N ALA A 23 -7.92 -4.81 -1.96
CA ALA A 23 -8.13 -5.92 -2.90
C ALA A 23 -8.25 -5.41 -4.35
N GLU A 24 -8.83 -4.23 -4.54
CA GLU A 24 -8.94 -3.54 -5.82
C GLU A 24 -8.56 -2.06 -5.67
N VAL A 25 -8.00 -1.47 -6.73
CA VAL A 25 -7.61 -0.06 -6.72
C VAL A 25 -8.86 0.81 -6.90
N PRO A 26 -9.21 1.67 -5.94
CA PRO A 26 -10.34 2.57 -6.05
C PRO A 26 -10.14 3.56 -7.21
N GLY A 27 -11.22 3.90 -7.90
CA GLY A 27 -11.19 4.92 -8.96
C GLY A 27 -10.73 6.29 -8.43
N VAL A 28 -10.22 7.14 -9.33
CA VAL A 28 -9.63 8.46 -8.99
C VAL A 28 -10.60 9.39 -8.22
N PHE A 29 -11.91 9.23 -8.44
CA PHE A 29 -12.95 10.00 -7.76
C PHE A 29 -13.58 9.28 -6.56
N SER A 30 -13.21 8.02 -6.33
CA SER A 30 -13.75 7.19 -5.27
C SER A 30 -12.93 7.35 -3.99
N ASN A 31 -13.62 7.33 -2.84
CA ASN A 31 -12.93 7.34 -1.56
C ASN A 31 -12.26 5.98 -1.31
N ALA A 32 -10.94 5.98 -1.20
CA ALA A 32 -10.15 4.75 -1.01
C ALA A 32 -10.56 3.93 0.22
N LYS A 33 -11.06 4.60 1.27
CA LYS A 33 -11.54 3.93 2.49
C LYS A 33 -12.71 2.97 2.26
N ASN A 34 -13.43 3.13 1.15
CA ASN A 34 -14.56 2.29 0.79
C ASN A 34 -14.14 1.10 -0.11
N ALA A 35 -12.86 1.00 -0.48
CA ALA A 35 -12.37 -0.12 -1.27
C ALA A 35 -12.39 -1.41 -0.45
N GLU A 36 -12.71 -2.52 -1.11
CA GLU A 36 -12.70 -3.83 -0.47
C GLU A 36 -11.29 -4.16 0.04
N GLY A 37 -11.20 -4.62 1.29
CA GLY A 37 -9.92 -4.97 1.90
C GLY A 37 -9.00 -3.78 2.14
N TYR A 38 -9.54 -2.55 2.23
CA TYR A 38 -8.76 -1.35 2.49
C TYR A 38 -7.97 -1.43 3.80
N ILE A 39 -6.67 -1.15 3.72
CA ILE A 39 -5.73 -1.02 4.83
C ILE A 39 -4.96 0.28 4.63
N GLN A 40 -5.00 1.15 5.63
CA GLN A 40 -4.19 2.36 5.65
C GLN A 40 -2.79 2.01 6.15
N ILE A 41 -1.81 2.02 5.25
CA ILE A 41 -0.41 1.67 5.56
C ILE A 41 0.33 2.85 6.21
N THR A 42 0.07 4.06 5.74
CA THR A 42 0.71 5.27 6.30
C THR A 42 -0.30 6.33 6.68
N PRO A 43 0.00 7.15 7.71
CA PRO A 43 -0.82 8.32 8.03
C PRO A 43 -0.66 9.40 6.96
N LEU A 44 -1.72 10.18 6.75
CA LEU A 44 -1.69 11.37 5.92
C LEU A 44 -0.66 12.37 6.50
N LYS A 45 0.40 12.68 5.75
CA LYS A 45 1.37 13.71 6.12
C LYS A 45 1.39 14.77 5.04
N ALA A 46 0.73 15.90 5.30
CA ALA A 46 0.76 17.05 4.42
C ALA A 46 2.20 17.59 4.28
N GLY A 47 2.60 17.90 3.05
CA GLY A 47 3.84 18.63 2.76
C GLY A 47 5.14 17.82 2.84
N ARG A 48 5.09 16.48 2.99
CA ARG A 48 6.29 15.62 2.94
C ARG A 48 6.05 14.38 2.08
N ARG A 49 7.14 13.86 1.50
CA ARG A 49 7.11 12.51 0.92
C ARG A 49 6.97 11.49 2.05
N ILE A 50 6.11 10.51 1.84
CA ILE A 50 5.98 9.38 2.75
C ILE A 50 6.98 8.31 2.31
N SER A 51 7.67 7.71 3.28
CA SER A 51 8.63 6.63 3.07
C SER A 51 8.27 5.45 3.97
N LEU A 52 8.50 4.24 3.48
CA LEU A 52 8.29 2.99 4.19
C LEU A 52 9.58 2.18 4.16
N GLU A 53 9.82 1.39 5.20
CA GLU A 53 10.90 0.41 5.16
C GLU A 53 10.53 -0.68 4.16
N ALA A 54 11.42 -0.92 3.20
CA ALA A 54 11.23 -1.89 2.15
C ALA A 54 12.52 -2.66 1.87
N TYR A 55 12.36 -3.92 1.49
CA TYR A 55 13.43 -4.79 1.02
C TYR A 55 13.17 -5.11 -0.45
N CYS A 56 14.14 -4.85 -1.31
CA CYS A 56 14.07 -5.18 -2.73
C CYS A 56 14.96 -6.40 -2.98
N CYS A 57 14.38 -7.47 -3.52
CA CYS A 57 15.14 -8.59 -4.05
C CYS A 57 15.28 -8.40 -5.57
N GLU A 58 16.48 -8.06 -6.04
CA GLU A 58 16.73 -7.81 -7.46
C GLU A 58 16.57 -9.06 -8.32
N GLU A 59 16.88 -10.24 -7.77
CA GLU A 59 16.77 -11.52 -8.47
C GLU A 59 15.30 -11.96 -8.64
N CYS A 60 14.52 -11.93 -7.55
CA CYS A 60 13.10 -12.30 -7.59
C CYS A 60 12.20 -11.21 -8.19
N ARG A 61 12.70 -9.97 -8.31
CA ARG A 61 11.92 -8.75 -8.64
C ARG A 61 10.75 -8.52 -7.70
N GLU A 62 10.98 -8.84 -6.42
CA GLU A 62 9.99 -8.71 -5.36
C GLU A 62 10.34 -7.55 -4.45
N LEU A 63 9.31 -6.78 -4.07
CA LEU A 63 9.42 -5.65 -3.17
C LEU A 63 8.59 -5.92 -1.93
N VAL A 64 9.28 -6.09 -0.81
CA VAL A 64 8.66 -6.43 0.48
C VAL A 64 8.63 -5.19 1.34
N VAL A 65 7.45 -4.61 1.51
CA VAL A 65 7.22 -3.46 2.38
C VAL A 65 6.81 -3.94 3.77
N LYS A 66 7.41 -3.38 4.82
CA LYS A 66 6.94 -3.54 6.20
C LYS A 66 6.13 -2.31 6.59
N TYR A 67 4.93 -2.53 7.12
CA TYR A 67 3.99 -1.49 7.55
C TYR A 67 3.34 -1.84 8.88
#